data_AF-A0A150LYL3-F1
#
_entry.id   AF-A0A150LYL3-F1
#
_cell.length_a   1.000
_cell.length_b   1.000
_cell.length_c   1.000
_cell.angle_alpha   90.00
_cell.angle_beta   90.00
_cell.angle_gamma   90.00
#
_symmetry.space_group_name_H-M   'P 1'
#
loop_
_entity.id
_entity.type
_entity.pdbx_description
1 polymer ?
#
loop_
_entity_poly.entity_id
_entity_poly.type
_entity_poly.pdbx_seq_one_letter_code
_entity_poly.pdbx_strand_id
1 'polypeptide(L)' 'MAYFGSKGWLVQQLKEAGVRYHPVERKKVETYKTAILYGLYKKYVQKIR' A
#
# COMPACT_ATOMS: atom_id res chain seq x y z
N MET A 1 -6.62 -13.93 8.63
CA MET A 1 -7.13 -13.49 7.31
C MET A 1 -7.11 -11.97 7.24
N ALA A 2 -6.46 -11.36 6.25
CA ALA A 2 -6.59 -9.93 5.99
C ALA A 2 -7.79 -9.71 5.05
N TYR A 3 -8.79 -8.94 5.50
CA TYR A 3 -9.98 -8.63 4.70
C TYR A 3 -9.64 -7.64 3.57
N PHE A 4 -10.32 -7.76 2.43
CA PHE A 4 -10.17 -6.83 1.32
C PHE A 4 -10.34 -5.37 1.79
N GLY A 5 -9.39 -4.51 1.45
CA GLY A 5 -9.38 -3.10 1.87
C GLY A 5 -8.89 -2.83 3.31
N SER A 6 -8.60 -3.86 4.10
CA SER A 6 -7.98 -3.69 5.42
C SER A 6 -6.53 -3.23 5.30
N LYS A 7 -5.99 -2.62 6.37
CA LYS A 7 -4.60 -2.14 6.42
C LYS A 7 -3.59 -3.25 6.04
N GLY A 8 -3.76 -4.44 6.61
CA GLY A 8 -2.88 -5.58 6.32
C GLY A 8 -2.95 -6.02 4.86
N TRP A 9 -4.15 -6.04 4.28
CA TRP A 9 -4.36 -6.37 2.88
C TRP A 9 -3.68 -5.37 1.96
N LEU A 10 -3.84 -4.06 2.21
CA LEU A 10 -3.17 -3.01 1.42
C LEU A 10 -1.64 -3.07 1.52
N VAL A 11 -1.11 -3.32 2.73
CA VAL A 11 0.34 -3.51 2.92
C VAL A 11 0.84 -4.69 2.10
N GLN A 12 0.11 -5.81 2.09
CA GLN A 12 0.50 -7.00 1.34
C GLN A 12 0.52 -6.72 -0.17
N GLN A 13 -0.57 -6.16 -0.72
CA GLN A 13 -0.65 -5.81 -2.14
C GLN A 13 0.47 -4.85 -2.56
N LEU A 14 0.80 -3.87 -1.71
CA LEU A 14 1.89 -2.93 -1.98
C LEU A 14 3.26 -3.62 -1.97
N LYS A 15 3.52 -4.51 -1.00
CA LYS A 15 4.75 -5.29 -0.94
C LYS A 15 4.90 -6.24 -2.14
N GLU A 16 3.81 -6.88 -2.56
CA GLU A 16 3.77 -7.74 -3.76
C GLU A 16 4.05 -6.94 -5.04
N ALA A 17 3.57 -5.70 -5.12
CA ALA A 17 3.91 -4.77 -6.20
C ALA A 17 5.32 -4.13 -6.08
N GLY A 18 6.13 -4.57 -5.12
CA GLY A 18 7.50 -4.07 -4.90
C GLY A 18 7.62 -2.79 -4.06
N VAL A 19 6.49 -2.23 -3.60
CA VAL A 19 6.44 -1.00 -2.80
C VAL A 19 6.56 -1.35 -1.31
N ARG A 20 7.81 -1.46 -0.82
CA ARG A 20 8.11 -1.71 0.60
C ARG A 20 8.21 -0.42 1.42
N TYR A 21 8.56 0.68 0.77
CA TYR A 21 8.78 1.98 1.39
C TYR A 21 7.99 3.06 0.67
N HIS A 22 7.54 4.07 1.42
CA HIS A 22 6.90 5.23 0.84
C HIS A 22 7.91 6.05 0.02
N PRO A 23 7.59 6.45 -1.23
CA PRO A 23 8.55 7.11 -2.12
C PRO A 23 9.08 8.46 -1.60
N VAL A 24 8.26 9.17 -0.81
CA VAL A 24 8.61 10.49 -0.26
C VAL A 24 9.44 10.38 1.02
N GLU A 25 8.85 9.86 2.11
CA GLU A 25 9.52 9.83 3.42
C GLU A 25 10.44 8.61 3.62
N ARG A 26 10.46 7.64 2.69
CA ARG A 26 11.26 6.40 2.76
C ARG A 26 11.00 5.52 3.99
N LYS A 27 9.90 5.73 4.71
CA LYS A 27 9.46 4.86 5.81
C LYS A 27 8.73 3.64 5.27
N LYS A 28 8.71 2.55 6.05
CA LYS A 28 7.98 1.33 5.69
C LYS A 28 6.49 1.63 5.49
N VAL A 29 5.87 1.02 4.48
CA VAL A 29 4.43 1.21 4.20
C VAL A 29 3.53 0.85 5.41
N GLU A 30 4.01 -0.01 6.30
CA GLU A 30 3.32 -0.45 7.52
C GLU A 30 3.07 0.66 8.55
N THR A 31 3.92 1.70 8.58
CA THR A 31 3.78 2.81 9.53
C THR A 31 2.68 3.79 9.13
N TYR A 32 2.16 3.66 7.92
CA TYR A 32 1.17 4.58 7.37
C TYR A 32 -0.25 4.20 7.73
N LYS A 33 -1.12 5.21 7.71
CA LYS A 33 -2.58 5.04 7.84
C LYS A 33 -3.14 4.40 6.57
N THR A 34 -4.24 3.67 6.72
CA THR A 34 -4.96 3.00 5.62
C THR A 34 -5.26 3.92 4.45
N ALA A 35 -5.63 5.18 4.70
CA ALA A 35 -5.90 6.17 3.65
C ALA A 35 -4.70 6.40 2.71
N ILE A 36 -3.48 6.51 3.28
CA ILE A 36 -2.25 6.70 2.50
C ILE A 36 -1.91 5.41 1.75
N LEU A 37 -2.03 4.27 2.40
CA LEU A 37 -1.82 2.96 1.78
C LEU A 37 -2.77 2.73 0.59
N TYR A 38 -4.03 3.16 0.72
CA TYR A 38 -5.02 3.06 -0.34
C TYR A 38 -4.67 3.98 -1.52
N GLY A 39 -4.16 5.18 -1.25
CA GLY A 39 -3.62 6.07 -2.29
C GLY A 39 -2.42 5.46 -3.01
N LEU A 40 -1.48 4.86 -2.29
CA LEU A 40 -0.36 4.12 -2.89
C LEU A 40 -0.84 2.91 -3.69
N TYR A 41 -1.81 2.16 -3.15
CA TYR A 41 -2.38 1.01 -3.83
C TYR A 41 -3.01 1.43 -5.16
N LYS A 42 -3.78 2.51 -5.16
CA LYS A 42 -4.32 3.10 -6.39
C LYS A 42 -3.24 3.51 -7.38
N LYS A 43 -2.16 4.14 -6.91
CA LYS A 43 -1.09 4.66 -7.77
C LYS A 43 -0.20 3.57 -8.38
N TYR A 44 0.13 2.53 -7.61
CA TYR A 44 1.14 1.54 -7.98
C TYR A 44 0.56 0.18 -8.36
N VAL A 45 -0.60 -0.19 -7.81
CA VAL A 45 -1.22 -1.51 -8.02
C VAL A 45 -2.43 -1.40 -8.94
N GLN A 46 -3.38 -0.52 -8.60
CA GLN A 46 -4.59 -0.29 -9.40
C GLN A 46 -4.28 0.70 -10.52
N LYS A 47 -3.36 0.34 -11.43
CA LYS A 47 -3.14 1.11 -12.66
C LYS A 47 -4.50 1.34 -13.33
N ILE A 48 -4.95 2.58 -13.32
CA ILE A 48 -6.08 3.03 -14.15
C ILE A 48 -5.61 2.82 -15.58
N ARG A 49 -6.11 1.76 -16.20
CA ARG A 49 -5.91 1.46 -17.62
C ARG A 49 -6.92 2.25 -18.43
#